data_AF-A0A7S3HRW9-F1
#
_entry.id   AF-A0A7S3HRW9-F1
#
_cell.length_a   1.000
_cell.length_b   1.000
_cell.length_c   1.000
_cell.angle_alpha   90.00
_cell.angle_beta   90.00
_cell.angle_gamma   90.00
#
_symmetry.space_group_name_H-M   'P 1'
#
loop_
_entity.id
_entity.type
_entity.pdbx_description
1 polymer ?
#
loop_
_entity_poly.entity_id
_entity_poly.type
_entity_poly.pdbx_seq_one_letter_code
_entity_poly.pdbx_strand_id
1 'polypeptide(L)'
;GDQAKEEPKRKGGGGGSMKITGQLGEVMSESAAVCLTYSRLFMRELNPDFTYLEDTAIHLNVPEGAVPKDGPSAGVTMATALMSMALHTSIKPDLAMTGELTLSGKVLKVGGIKEKVIAARREGIKTLLLPRQNEADYTELKDYLKTGITAHFCDHYDDVYRLAFDSSLVPQLPFPSRGMSVVTIEAAAVPEVEAPTKQDEGSFSTVVPPTPLPSSPSVSL
;
A
#
# COMPACT_ATOMS: atom_id res chain seq x y z
N GLY A 1 -24.91 -56.15 7.18
CA GLY A 1 -23.82 -55.24 7.55
C GLY A 1 -23.93 -54.05 6.65
N ASP A 2 -24.64 -53.03 7.12
CA ASP A 2 -24.96 -51.84 6.35
C ASP A 2 -23.81 -50.84 6.51
N GLN A 3 -23.04 -50.62 5.44
CA GLN A 3 -21.99 -49.61 5.42
C GLN A 3 -22.64 -48.26 5.08
N ALA A 4 -23.05 -47.54 6.11
CA ALA A 4 -23.40 -46.13 5.98
C ALA A 4 -22.12 -45.35 5.61
N LYS A 5 -22.12 -44.80 4.39
CA LYS A 5 -21.14 -43.82 3.90
C LYS A 5 -21.02 -42.67 4.90
N GLU A 6 -19.82 -42.45 5.43
CA GLU A 6 -19.49 -41.18 6.07
C GLU A 6 -19.55 -40.07 5.02
N GLU A 7 -20.54 -39.19 5.14
CA GLU A 7 -20.52 -37.90 4.45
C GLU A 7 -19.35 -37.07 5.00
N PRO A 8 -18.58 -36.37 4.15
CA PRO A 8 -17.53 -35.48 4.64
C PRO A 8 -18.20 -34.34 5.41
N LYS A 9 -17.97 -34.31 6.74
CA LYS A 9 -18.31 -33.17 7.59
C LYS A 9 -17.74 -31.90 6.96
N ARG A 10 -18.60 -31.05 6.39
CA ARG A 10 -18.25 -29.65 6.14
C ARG A 10 -17.83 -29.06 7.48
N LYS A 11 -16.55 -28.71 7.63
CA LYS A 11 -16.07 -27.86 8.73
C LYS A 11 -16.71 -26.47 8.56
N GLY A 12 -17.96 -26.30 8.94
CA GLY A 12 -18.51 -25.01 9.33
C GLY A 12 -18.18 -24.79 10.81
N GLY A 13 -17.76 -23.64 11.28
CA GLY A 13 -17.54 -22.35 10.64
C GLY A 13 -17.12 -21.43 11.77
N GLY A 14 -15.81 -21.23 11.95
CA GLY A 14 -15.31 -20.14 12.77
C GLY A 14 -15.38 -18.89 11.92
N GLY A 15 -16.57 -18.33 11.71
CA GLY A 15 -16.78 -17.21 10.80
C GLY A 15 -15.78 -16.10 11.10
N GLY A 16 -14.75 -15.99 10.26
CA GLY A 16 -13.64 -15.07 10.47
C GLY A 16 -14.18 -13.67 10.67
N SER A 17 -14.00 -13.15 11.88
CA SER A 17 -14.46 -11.82 12.26
C SER A 17 -13.45 -10.79 11.78
N MET A 18 -13.92 -9.58 11.46
CA MET A 18 -13.05 -8.47 11.12
C MET A 18 -13.26 -7.36 12.13
N LYS A 19 -12.19 -7.00 12.85
CA LYS A 19 -12.13 -5.81 13.68
C LYS A 19 -11.43 -4.70 12.90
N ILE A 20 -11.97 -3.49 12.99
CA ILE A 20 -11.43 -2.32 12.32
C ILE A 20 -11.05 -1.27 13.37
N THR A 21 -9.86 -0.69 13.27
CA THR A 21 -9.43 0.45 14.10
C THR A 21 -8.77 1.53 13.25
N GLY A 22 -8.67 2.76 13.77
CA GLY A 22 -8.06 3.88 13.04
C GLY A 22 -8.94 5.10 12.79
N GLN A 23 -10.08 5.20 13.50
CA GLN A 23 -11.13 6.20 13.24
C GLN A 23 -11.64 6.16 11.78
N LEU A 24 -12.07 4.99 11.34
CA LEU A 24 -12.74 4.83 10.05
C LEU A 24 -14.21 5.23 10.18
N GLY A 25 -14.69 6.02 9.22
CA GLY A 25 -16.12 6.33 9.08
C GLY A 25 -16.95 5.14 8.63
N GLU A 26 -18.26 5.34 8.50
CA GLU A 26 -19.20 4.29 8.08
C GLU A 26 -18.90 3.80 6.66
N VAL A 27 -18.61 4.71 5.72
CA VAL A 27 -18.34 4.37 4.32
C VAL A 27 -17.07 3.53 4.19
N MET A 28 -16.03 3.89 4.94
CA MET A 28 -14.78 3.14 4.89
C MET A 28 -14.89 1.78 5.59
N SER A 29 -15.73 1.67 6.64
CA SER A 29 -16.04 0.40 7.31
C SER A 29 -16.81 -0.55 6.39
N GLU A 30 -17.78 -0.04 5.63
CA GLU A 30 -18.49 -0.81 4.60
C GLU A 30 -17.53 -1.24 3.48
N SER A 31 -16.66 -0.33 3.02
CA SER A 31 -15.63 -0.64 2.02
C SER A 31 -14.71 -1.77 2.48
N ALA A 32 -14.29 -1.79 3.74
CA ALA A 32 -13.48 -2.88 4.29
C ALA A 32 -14.22 -4.23 4.27
N ALA A 33 -15.53 -4.25 4.56
CA ALA A 33 -16.35 -5.46 4.49
C ALA A 33 -16.50 -6.00 3.05
N VAL A 34 -16.66 -5.09 2.07
CA VAL A 34 -16.63 -5.42 0.64
C VAL A 34 -15.27 -6.03 0.26
N CYS A 35 -14.17 -5.44 0.71
CA CYS A 35 -12.83 -5.92 0.42
C CYS A 35 -12.58 -7.32 0.99
N LEU A 36 -13.03 -7.61 2.22
CA LEU A 36 -12.91 -8.94 2.80
C LEU A 36 -13.73 -9.98 2.03
N THR A 37 -14.96 -9.62 1.65
CA THR A 37 -15.85 -10.50 0.88
C THR A 37 -15.25 -10.82 -0.49
N TYR A 38 -14.81 -9.79 -1.21
CA TYR A 38 -14.11 -9.96 -2.48
C TYR A 38 -12.83 -10.80 -2.31
N SER A 39 -12.06 -10.54 -1.26
CA SER A 39 -10.78 -11.24 -1.06
C SER A 39 -10.97 -12.74 -0.85
N ARG A 40 -11.99 -13.15 -0.10
CA ARG A 40 -12.37 -14.56 0.06
C ARG A 40 -12.74 -15.20 -1.27
N LEU A 41 -13.54 -14.53 -2.08
CA LEU A 41 -13.94 -15.04 -3.41
C LEU A 41 -12.73 -15.20 -4.33
N PHE A 42 -11.90 -14.17 -4.43
CA PHE A 42 -10.71 -14.19 -5.28
C PHE A 42 -9.70 -15.26 -4.85
N MET A 43 -9.49 -15.45 -3.54
CA MET A 43 -8.61 -16.51 -3.04
C MET A 43 -9.12 -17.90 -3.43
N ARG A 44 -10.44 -18.13 -3.39
CA ARG A 44 -11.04 -19.40 -3.83
C ARG A 44 -10.98 -19.61 -5.34
N GLU A 45 -11.05 -18.54 -6.13
CA GLU A 45 -10.78 -18.61 -7.58
C GLU A 45 -9.32 -18.98 -7.88
N LEU A 46 -8.39 -18.51 -7.05
CA LEU A 46 -6.96 -18.79 -7.19
C LEU A 46 -6.60 -20.22 -6.76
N ASN A 47 -7.11 -20.66 -5.62
CA ASN A 47 -7.05 -22.03 -5.14
C ASN A 47 -8.23 -22.29 -4.20
N PRO A 48 -9.11 -23.27 -4.50
CA PRO A 48 -10.25 -23.61 -3.64
C PRO A 48 -9.90 -23.96 -2.19
N ASP A 49 -8.67 -24.40 -1.92
CA ASP A 49 -8.19 -24.77 -0.58
C ASP A 49 -7.77 -23.56 0.27
N PHE A 50 -7.74 -22.35 -0.28
CA PHE A 50 -7.41 -21.14 0.46
C PHE A 50 -8.58 -20.66 1.34
N THR A 51 -8.73 -21.26 2.52
CA THR A 51 -9.76 -20.89 3.51
C THR A 51 -9.27 -19.95 4.61
N TYR A 52 -8.00 -19.52 4.58
CA TYR A 52 -7.38 -18.72 5.66
C TYR A 52 -8.22 -17.49 6.06
N LEU A 53 -8.72 -16.73 5.09
CA LEU A 53 -9.54 -15.53 5.33
C LEU A 53 -10.96 -15.85 5.85
N GLU A 54 -11.43 -17.09 5.71
CA GLU A 54 -12.72 -17.56 6.21
C GLU A 54 -12.61 -18.02 7.66
N ASP A 55 -11.49 -18.62 8.05
CA ASP A 55 -11.28 -19.26 9.35
C ASP A 55 -10.61 -18.35 10.40
N THR A 56 -10.02 -17.23 9.97
CA THR A 56 -9.16 -16.39 10.83
C THR A 56 -9.86 -15.10 11.26
N ALA A 57 -9.64 -14.70 12.52
CA ALA A 57 -10.01 -13.37 13.01
C ALA A 57 -8.98 -12.33 12.54
N ILE A 58 -9.46 -11.29 11.85
CA ILE A 58 -8.63 -10.28 11.18
C ILE A 58 -8.79 -8.96 11.90
N HIS A 59 -7.69 -8.26 12.13
CA HIS A 59 -7.71 -6.89 12.62
C HIS A 59 -7.07 -5.96 11.58
N LEU A 60 -7.92 -5.18 10.91
CA LEU A 60 -7.49 -4.12 10.01
C LEU A 60 -7.29 -2.82 10.80
N ASN A 61 -6.08 -2.28 10.80
CA ASN A 61 -5.79 -0.99 11.41
C ASN A 61 -5.32 0.01 10.35
N VAL A 62 -5.97 1.17 10.29
CA VAL A 62 -5.53 2.29 9.46
C VAL A 62 -4.97 3.38 10.38
N PRO A 63 -3.65 3.63 10.39
CA PRO A 63 -2.99 4.51 11.35
C PRO A 63 -3.46 5.98 11.23
N GLU A 64 -2.97 6.86 12.11
CA GLU A 64 -3.45 8.26 12.28
C GLU A 64 -4.88 8.36 12.82
N GLY A 65 -5.17 7.63 13.90
CA GLY A 65 -6.50 7.55 14.52
C GLY A 65 -6.95 8.83 15.24
N ALA A 66 -6.52 10.02 14.83
CA ALA A 66 -7.07 11.32 15.25
C ALA A 66 -7.72 12.08 14.08
N VAL A 67 -7.42 11.70 12.84
CA VAL A 67 -8.00 12.26 11.63
C VAL A 67 -9.01 11.24 11.09
N PRO A 68 -10.32 11.57 11.07
CA PRO A 68 -11.33 10.72 10.49
C PRO A 68 -10.99 10.38 9.04
N LYS A 69 -10.98 9.09 8.72
CA LYS A 69 -10.80 8.61 7.35
C LYS A 69 -12.12 8.07 6.87
N ASP A 70 -12.73 8.82 5.96
CA ASP A 70 -14.00 8.45 5.39
C ASP A 70 -13.90 8.49 3.86
N GLY A 71 -14.42 7.42 3.23
CA GLY A 71 -14.37 7.23 1.79
C GLY A 71 -13.75 5.90 1.35
N PRO A 72 -14.22 5.33 0.23
CA PRO A 72 -13.87 3.98 -0.21
C PRO A 72 -12.52 3.88 -0.95
N SER A 73 -11.76 4.99 -1.02
CA SER A 73 -10.63 5.14 -1.95
C SER A 73 -9.40 4.26 -1.65
N ALA A 74 -9.41 3.52 -0.54
CA ALA A 74 -8.38 2.57 -0.13
C ALA A 74 -8.82 1.10 -0.34
N GLY A 75 -9.92 0.84 -1.06
CA GLY A 75 -10.45 -0.50 -1.27
C GLY A 75 -9.44 -1.48 -1.86
N VAL A 76 -8.79 -1.10 -2.96
CA VAL A 76 -7.72 -1.92 -3.58
C VAL A 76 -6.55 -2.17 -2.62
N THR A 77 -6.20 -1.18 -1.79
CA THR A 77 -5.13 -1.29 -0.79
C THR A 77 -5.50 -2.30 0.29
N MET A 78 -6.72 -2.23 0.81
CA MET A 78 -7.22 -3.16 1.83
C MET A 78 -7.27 -4.59 1.30
N ALA A 79 -7.81 -4.79 0.09
CA ALA A 79 -7.82 -6.11 -0.53
C ALA A 79 -6.39 -6.65 -0.75
N THR A 80 -5.45 -5.82 -1.21
CA THR A 80 -4.06 -6.24 -1.42
C THR A 80 -3.37 -6.63 -0.12
N ALA A 81 -3.62 -5.90 0.97
CA ALA A 81 -3.13 -6.26 2.30
C ALA A 81 -3.70 -7.61 2.78
N LEU A 82 -5.00 -7.86 2.55
CA LEU A 82 -5.64 -9.13 2.88
C LEU A 82 -5.07 -10.29 2.05
N MET A 83 -4.81 -10.07 0.75
CA MET A 83 -4.15 -11.06 -0.12
C MET A 83 -2.74 -11.37 0.37
N SER A 84 -1.95 -10.34 0.67
CA SER A 84 -0.58 -10.49 1.16
C SER A 84 -0.55 -11.32 2.44
N MET A 85 -1.48 -11.06 3.37
CA MET A 85 -1.64 -11.82 4.59
C MET A 85 -2.02 -13.29 4.32
N ALA A 86 -2.97 -13.54 3.41
CA ALA A 86 -3.45 -14.89 3.11
C ALA A 86 -2.43 -15.74 2.32
N LEU A 87 -1.61 -15.09 1.50
CA LEU A 87 -0.55 -15.74 0.71
C LEU A 87 0.76 -15.88 1.49
N HIS A 88 0.90 -15.22 2.65
CA HIS A 88 2.16 -15.08 3.38
C HIS A 88 3.30 -14.50 2.52
N THR A 89 2.96 -13.60 1.61
CA THR A 89 3.92 -13.00 0.66
C THR A 89 3.83 -11.49 0.70
N SER A 90 4.97 -10.83 0.79
CA SER A 90 5.05 -9.36 0.78
C SER A 90 4.69 -8.78 -0.60
N ILE A 91 4.07 -7.61 -0.58
CA ILE A 91 3.89 -6.79 -1.80
C ILE A 91 5.23 -6.22 -2.26
N LYS A 92 5.34 -5.88 -3.54
CA LYS A 92 6.51 -5.17 -4.07
C LYS A 92 6.73 -3.86 -3.30
N PRO A 93 7.98 -3.53 -2.94
CA PRO A 93 8.29 -2.24 -2.34
C PRO A 93 8.10 -1.12 -3.37
N ASP A 94 8.13 0.13 -2.91
CA ASP A 94 8.10 1.32 -3.78
C ASP A 94 6.81 1.42 -4.64
N LEU A 95 5.69 1.04 -4.04
CA LEU A 95 4.37 0.97 -4.66
C LEU A 95 3.33 1.69 -3.80
N ALA A 96 2.60 2.61 -4.40
CA ALA A 96 1.35 3.13 -3.83
C ALA A 96 0.17 2.83 -4.75
N MET A 97 -1.01 2.66 -4.14
CA MET A 97 -2.23 2.35 -4.86
C MET A 97 -3.43 3.08 -4.25
N THR A 98 -4.40 3.42 -5.09
CA THR A 98 -5.69 3.97 -4.69
C THR A 98 -6.77 3.48 -5.65
N GLY A 99 -7.99 3.34 -5.15
CA GLY A 99 -9.10 2.82 -5.92
C GLY A 99 -10.18 2.27 -4.99
N GLU A 100 -11.42 2.58 -5.31
CA GLU A 100 -12.55 1.87 -4.72
C GLU A 100 -12.69 0.50 -5.38
N LEU A 101 -13.06 -0.50 -4.59
CA LEU A 101 -13.16 -1.88 -5.03
C LEU A 101 -14.60 -2.38 -4.89
N THR A 102 -15.14 -2.97 -5.96
CA THR A 102 -16.46 -3.59 -5.94
C THR A 102 -16.38 -5.09 -5.59
N LEU A 103 -17.51 -5.69 -5.24
CA LEU A 103 -17.64 -7.15 -5.08
C LEU A 103 -17.35 -7.94 -6.36
N SER A 104 -17.46 -7.31 -7.53
CA SER A 104 -17.09 -7.92 -8.81
C SER A 104 -15.62 -7.77 -9.16
N GLY A 105 -14.83 -7.04 -8.36
CA GLY A 105 -13.41 -6.79 -8.61
C GLY A 105 -13.09 -5.60 -9.50
N LYS A 106 -14.08 -4.78 -9.86
CA LYS A 106 -13.84 -3.52 -10.60
C LYS A 106 -13.15 -2.50 -9.71
N VAL A 107 -12.21 -1.78 -10.30
CA VAL A 107 -11.49 -0.66 -9.67
C VAL A 107 -12.13 0.65 -10.12
N LEU A 108 -12.82 1.31 -9.20
CA LEU A 108 -13.58 2.53 -9.46
C LEU A 108 -12.75 3.78 -9.21
N LYS A 109 -13.13 4.87 -9.90
CA LYS A 109 -12.48 6.18 -9.78
C LYS A 109 -12.50 6.70 -8.35
N VAL A 110 -11.49 7.48 -8.02
CA VAL A 110 -11.37 8.16 -6.73
C VAL A 110 -11.08 9.64 -6.95
N GLY A 111 -11.45 10.46 -5.96
CA GLY A 111 -11.06 11.87 -5.93
C GLY A 111 -9.62 12.09 -5.46
N GLY A 112 -9.16 13.32 -5.63
CA GLY A 112 -7.89 13.81 -5.06
C GLY A 112 -6.63 13.22 -5.70
N ILE A 113 -6.66 12.94 -7.01
CA ILE A 113 -5.51 12.34 -7.73
C ILE A 113 -4.28 13.23 -7.63
N LYS A 114 -4.45 14.55 -7.76
CA LYS A 114 -3.35 15.51 -7.62
C LYS A 114 -2.66 15.40 -6.26
N GLU A 115 -3.43 15.42 -5.17
CA GLU A 115 -2.92 15.37 -3.80
C GLU A 115 -2.23 14.02 -3.52
N LYS A 116 -2.80 12.92 -4.04
CA LYS A 116 -2.23 11.57 -3.91
C LYS A 116 -0.91 11.42 -4.66
N VAL A 117 -0.81 11.96 -5.87
CA VAL A 117 0.44 11.96 -6.64
C VAL A 117 1.51 12.81 -5.94
N ILE A 118 1.15 13.99 -5.41
CA ILE A 118 2.07 14.82 -4.62
C ILE A 118 2.56 14.07 -3.38
N ALA A 119 1.67 13.42 -2.65
CA ALA A 119 2.01 12.65 -1.46
C ALA A 119 2.97 11.50 -1.81
N ALA A 120 2.63 10.68 -2.81
CA ALA A 120 3.48 9.59 -3.26
C ALA A 120 4.88 10.07 -3.66
N ARG A 121 4.96 11.16 -4.42
CA ARG A 121 6.24 11.75 -4.80
C ARG A 121 7.06 12.21 -3.59
N ARG A 122 6.41 12.85 -2.61
CA ARG A 122 7.07 13.33 -1.39
C ARG A 122 7.67 12.18 -0.58
N GLU A 123 6.99 11.03 -0.57
CA GLU A 123 7.49 9.80 0.07
C GLU A 123 8.48 9.01 -0.83
N GLY A 124 8.85 9.56 -2.00
CA GLY A 124 9.82 8.94 -2.90
C GLY A 124 9.29 7.73 -3.68
N ILE A 125 7.95 7.55 -3.74
CA ILE A 125 7.32 6.40 -4.38
C ILE A 125 7.38 6.55 -5.91
N LYS A 126 7.94 5.55 -6.59
CA LYS A 126 8.11 5.54 -8.05
C LYS A 126 6.99 4.85 -8.80
N THR A 127 6.26 3.92 -8.16
CA THR A 127 5.20 3.16 -8.83
C THR A 127 3.83 3.50 -8.26
N LEU A 128 2.90 3.92 -9.12
CA LEU A 128 1.52 4.22 -8.74
C LEU A 128 0.54 3.31 -9.46
N LEU A 129 -0.38 2.70 -8.71
CA LEU A 129 -1.56 2.02 -9.26
C LEU A 129 -2.78 2.91 -9.07
N LEU A 130 -3.34 3.38 -10.18
CA LEU A 130 -4.50 4.27 -10.21
C LEU A 130 -5.67 3.61 -10.93
N PRO A 131 -6.93 4.00 -10.66
CA PRO A 131 -8.07 3.50 -11.42
C PRO A 131 -7.99 3.91 -12.88
N ARG A 132 -8.43 3.04 -13.80
CA ARG A 132 -8.46 3.28 -15.25
C ARG A 132 -9.17 4.59 -15.61
N GLN A 133 -10.22 4.91 -14.86
CA GLN A 133 -11.04 6.11 -15.03
C GLN A 133 -10.35 7.42 -14.60
N ASN A 134 -9.28 7.34 -13.81
CA ASN A 134 -8.51 8.51 -13.37
C ASN A 134 -7.34 8.85 -14.31
N GLU A 135 -7.21 8.19 -15.48
CA GLU A 135 -6.18 8.50 -16.48
C GLU A 135 -6.23 9.98 -16.90
N ALA A 136 -7.43 10.47 -17.25
CA ALA A 136 -7.62 11.87 -17.65
C ALA A 136 -7.14 12.84 -16.56
N ASP A 137 -7.60 12.64 -15.32
CA ASP A 137 -7.22 13.47 -14.16
C ASP A 137 -5.69 13.48 -13.94
N TYR A 138 -5.02 12.34 -14.14
CA TYR A 138 -3.57 12.24 -14.03
C TYR A 138 -2.85 12.94 -15.17
N THR A 139 -3.31 12.78 -16.42
CA THR A 139 -2.67 13.39 -17.59
C THR A 139 -2.70 14.92 -17.56
N GLU A 140 -3.75 15.51 -16.97
CA GLU A 140 -3.88 16.96 -16.78
C GLU A 140 -2.92 17.53 -15.72
N LEU A 141 -2.27 16.68 -14.91
CA LEU A 141 -1.29 17.13 -13.94
C LEU A 141 -0.05 17.70 -14.64
N LYS A 142 0.50 18.77 -14.06
CA LYS A 142 1.75 19.39 -14.51
C LYS A 142 2.88 18.36 -14.50
N ASP A 143 3.74 18.39 -15.52
CA ASP A 143 4.78 17.36 -15.72
C ASP A 143 5.72 17.20 -14.53
N TYR A 144 6.08 18.30 -13.87
CA TYR A 144 6.93 18.22 -12.68
C TYR A 144 6.30 17.33 -11.61
N LEU A 145 4.98 17.25 -11.46
CA LEU A 145 4.32 16.38 -10.47
C LEU A 145 4.42 14.89 -10.79
N LYS A 146 4.55 14.57 -12.08
CA LYS A 146 4.61 13.19 -12.60
C LYS A 146 6.05 12.69 -12.68
N THR A 147 7.03 13.59 -12.82
CA THR A 147 8.46 13.28 -12.96
C THR A 147 8.95 12.16 -12.02
N GLY A 148 9.53 11.10 -12.61
CA GLY A 148 10.11 9.98 -11.87
C GLY A 148 9.09 8.97 -11.33
N ILE A 149 7.81 9.13 -11.68
CA ILE A 149 6.73 8.20 -11.34
C ILE A 149 6.28 7.44 -12.59
N THR A 150 6.12 6.14 -12.43
CA THR A 150 5.44 5.24 -13.36
C THR A 150 4.03 5.00 -12.85
N ALA A 151 3.02 5.44 -13.59
CA ALA A 151 1.62 5.26 -13.25
C ALA A 151 0.99 4.14 -14.10
N HIS A 152 0.42 3.13 -13.45
CA HIS A 152 -0.35 2.06 -14.06
C HIS A 152 -1.84 2.25 -13.78
N PHE A 153 -2.64 2.27 -14.83
CA PHE A 153 -4.08 2.50 -14.80
C PHE A 153 -4.83 1.18 -14.88
N CYS A 154 -5.37 0.73 -13.75
CA CYS A 154 -5.99 -0.58 -13.55
C CYS A 154 -7.51 -0.49 -13.61
N ASP A 155 -8.17 -1.41 -14.33
CA ASP A 155 -9.64 -1.46 -14.42
C ASP A 155 -10.24 -2.57 -13.56
N HIS A 156 -9.45 -3.62 -13.31
CA HIS A 156 -9.82 -4.73 -12.45
C HIS A 156 -8.74 -5.01 -11.42
N TYR A 157 -9.13 -5.59 -10.28
CA TYR A 157 -8.18 -6.01 -9.26
C TYR A 157 -7.22 -7.10 -9.76
N ASP A 158 -7.56 -7.81 -10.83
CA ASP A 158 -6.65 -8.78 -11.47
C ASP A 158 -5.37 -8.08 -11.96
N ASP A 159 -5.48 -6.82 -12.40
CA ASP A 159 -4.35 -5.99 -12.81
C ASP A 159 -3.49 -5.62 -11.60
N VAL A 160 -4.16 -5.16 -10.54
CA VAL A 160 -3.52 -4.77 -9.27
C VAL A 160 -2.75 -5.94 -8.68
N TYR A 161 -3.34 -7.13 -8.64
CA TYR A 161 -2.68 -8.34 -8.14
C TYR A 161 -1.39 -8.66 -8.91
N ARG A 162 -1.42 -8.64 -10.25
CA ARG A 162 -0.23 -8.93 -11.08
C ARG A 162 0.87 -7.88 -10.91
N LEU A 163 0.49 -6.61 -10.73
CA LEU A 163 1.44 -5.52 -10.54
C LEU A 163 2.01 -5.50 -9.11
N ALA A 164 1.18 -5.78 -8.11
CA ALA A 164 1.55 -5.66 -6.69
C ALA A 164 2.40 -6.82 -6.17
N PHE A 165 2.28 -8.04 -6.72
CA PHE A 165 3.03 -9.20 -6.26
C PHE A 165 4.12 -9.62 -7.25
N ASP A 166 5.19 -10.24 -6.74
CA ASP A 166 6.19 -10.91 -7.57
C ASP A 166 5.59 -12.22 -8.10
N SER A 167 5.60 -12.39 -9.43
CA SER A 167 5.00 -13.55 -10.08
C SER A 167 5.69 -14.88 -9.74
N SER A 168 6.93 -14.85 -9.27
CA SER A 168 7.65 -16.04 -8.81
C SER A 168 7.24 -16.49 -7.40
N LEU A 169 6.60 -15.62 -6.62
CA LEU A 169 6.28 -15.85 -5.21
C LEU A 169 4.78 -16.09 -4.94
N VAL A 170 3.92 -15.92 -5.94
CA VAL A 170 2.47 -16.10 -5.79
C VAL A 170 1.88 -16.95 -6.91
N PRO A 171 0.76 -17.67 -6.67
CA PRO A 171 0.07 -18.37 -7.72
C PRO A 171 -0.39 -17.40 -8.81
N GLN A 172 -0.24 -17.83 -10.06
CA GLN A 172 -0.66 -17.04 -11.21
C GLN A 172 -2.15 -17.19 -11.46
N LEU A 173 -2.79 -16.10 -11.87
CA LEU A 173 -4.18 -16.16 -12.30
C LEU A 173 -4.30 -17.02 -13.56
N PRO A 174 -5.18 -18.04 -13.59
CA PRO A 174 -5.32 -18.94 -14.75
C PRO A 174 -6.07 -18.31 -15.93
N PHE A 175 -6.38 -17.02 -15.85
CA PHE A 175 -7.12 -16.24 -16.84
C PHE A 175 -6.48 -14.87 -17.05
N PRO A 176 -6.69 -14.23 -18.23
CA PRO A 176 -6.32 -12.84 -18.45
C PRO A 176 -7.15 -11.90 -17.55
N SER A 177 -6.75 -10.63 -17.44
CA SER A 177 -7.53 -9.65 -16.68
C SER A 177 -8.97 -9.57 -17.18
N ARG A 178 -9.93 -9.54 -16.25
CA ARG A 178 -11.36 -9.28 -16.54
C ARG A 178 -11.64 -7.80 -16.87
N GLY A 179 -10.66 -6.93 -16.66
CA GLY A 179 -10.75 -5.50 -16.95
C GLY A 179 -10.29 -5.11 -18.35
N MET A 180 -10.38 -3.81 -18.63
CA MET A 180 -9.64 -3.19 -19.72
C MET A 180 -8.13 -3.37 -19.52
N SER A 181 -7.37 -3.40 -20.61
CA SER A 181 -5.91 -3.48 -20.55
C SER A 181 -5.31 -2.32 -19.75
N VAL A 182 -4.32 -2.64 -18.93
CA VAL A 182 -3.56 -1.65 -18.15
C VAL A 182 -2.89 -0.68 -19.10
N VAL A 183 -3.10 0.63 -18.85
CA VAL A 183 -2.32 1.69 -19.49
C VAL A 183 -1.18 2.06 -18.55
N THR A 184 0.02 2.22 -19.08
CA THR A 184 1.19 2.65 -18.30
C THR A 184 1.70 3.98 -18.85
N ILE A 185 1.90 4.94 -17.97
CA ILE A 185 2.50 6.24 -18.28
C ILE A 185 3.79 6.34 -17.47
N GLU A 186 4.92 6.39 -18.17
CA GLU A 186 6.23 6.62 -17.60
C GLU A 186 6.59 8.09 -17.76
N ALA A 187 6.64 8.83 -16.66
CA ALA A 187 7.10 10.21 -16.70
C ALA A 187 8.61 10.25 -16.53
N ALA A 188 9.31 10.78 -17.54
CA ALA A 188 10.76 10.89 -17.57
C ALA A 188 11.30 11.46 -16.25
N ALA A 189 12.31 10.79 -15.69
CA ALA A 189 13.07 11.33 -14.57
C ALA A 189 13.84 12.57 -15.05
N VAL A 190 13.77 13.66 -14.28
CA VAL A 190 14.75 14.75 -14.43
C VAL A 190 16.07 14.21 -13.88
N PRO A 191 17.22 14.38 -14.57
CA PRO A 191 18.51 13.98 -14.02
C PRO A 191 18.67 14.60 -12.63
N GLU A 192 19.07 13.79 -11.65
CA GLU A 192 19.38 14.27 -10.30
C GLU A 192 20.33 15.46 -10.42
N VAL A 193 19.87 16.64 -10.01
CA VAL A 193 20.77 17.76 -9.77
C VAL A 193 21.48 17.41 -8.47
N GLU A 194 22.76 17.02 -8.57
CA GLU A 194 23.64 16.84 -7.42
C GLU A 194 23.46 18.01 -6.47
N ALA A 195 23.12 17.71 -5.20
CA ALA A 195 23.06 18.71 -4.17
C ALA A 195 24.38 19.50 -4.17
N PRO A 196 24.35 20.84 -4.03
CA PRO A 196 25.57 21.63 -4.04
C PRO A 196 26.50 21.10 -2.94
N THR A 197 27.62 20.52 -3.35
CA THR A 197 28.73 20.17 -2.48
C THR A 197 29.05 21.40 -1.65
N LYS A 198 28.91 21.27 -0.33
CA LYS A 198 29.34 22.30 0.63
C LYS A 198 30.76 22.69 0.25
N GLN A 199 30.93 23.91 -0.24
CA GLN A 199 32.26 24.46 -0.45
C GLN A 199 32.94 24.55 0.91
N ASP A 200 34.16 24.03 0.91
CA ASP A 200 35.08 23.97 2.04
C ASP A 200 35.32 25.40 2.55
N GLU A 201 34.66 25.77 3.65
CA GLU A 201 34.93 27.03 4.33
C GLU A 201 36.33 26.91 4.97
N GLY A 202 37.26 27.67 4.39
CA GLY A 202 38.68 27.64 4.73
C GLY A 202 38.97 27.66 6.22
N SER A 203 39.96 26.84 6.59
CA SER A 203 40.56 26.75 7.91
C SER A 203 40.94 28.12 8.47
N PHE A 204 40.16 28.64 9.41
CA PHE A 204 40.63 29.68 10.33
C PHE A 204 41.25 29.00 11.54
N SER A 205 42.59 28.99 11.56
CA SER A 205 43.40 28.60 12.71
C SER A 205 43.18 29.58 13.86
N THR A 206 42.39 29.20 14.86
CA THR A 206 42.36 29.89 16.15
C THR A 206 43.47 29.32 17.04
N VAL A 207 44.54 30.09 17.18
CA VAL A 207 45.60 29.85 18.17
C VAL A 207 45.00 30.07 19.55
N VAL A 208 44.86 28.99 20.33
CA VAL A 208 44.44 29.05 21.74
C VAL A 208 45.68 29.33 22.59
N PRO A 209 45.77 30.44 23.35
CA PRO A 209 46.88 30.66 24.27
C PRO A 209 46.76 29.76 25.51
N PRO A 210 47.88 29.29 26.10
CA PRO A 210 47.84 28.35 27.22
C PRO A 210 47.31 29.01 28.50
N THR A 211 46.37 28.33 29.15
CA THR A 211 45.80 28.69 30.46
C THR A 211 46.82 28.44 31.58
N PRO A 212 47.07 29.38 32.51
CA PRO A 212 47.95 29.13 33.65
C PRO A 212 47.28 28.27 34.72
N LEU A 213 48.03 27.30 35.27
CA LEU A 213 47.62 26.41 36.37
C LEU A 213 47.43 27.20 37.69
N PRO A 214 46.36 26.94 38.46
CA PRO A 214 46.20 27.55 39.78
C PRO A 214 47.04 26.84 40.86
N SER A 215 47.74 27.63 41.66
CA SER A 215 48.46 27.23 42.88
C SER A 215 47.49 26.95 44.03
N SER A 216 47.60 25.78 44.66
CA SER A 216 46.97 25.45 45.96
C SER A 216 47.89 25.92 47.12
N PRO A 217 47.52 25.77 48.41
CA PRO A 217 46.21 25.75 49.08
C PRO A 217 46.19 26.74 50.28
N SER A 218 45.05 26.96 50.96
CA SER A 218 45.01 27.17 52.43
C SER A 218 43.60 27.24 53.02
N VAL A 219 43.57 26.90 54.30
CA VAL A 219 42.49 26.40 55.18
C VAL A 219 41.91 27.52 56.05
N SER A 220 40.76 27.23 56.69
CA SER A 220 40.14 27.84 57.89
C SER A 220 39.08 28.90 57.56
N LEU A 221 37.89 28.95 58.16
CA LEU A 221 37.33 28.41 59.41
C LEU A 221 35.86 28.05 59.20
#